data_AF-A0A7C1S230-F1
#
_entry.id   AF-A0A7C1S230-F1
#
_cell.length_a   1.000
_cell.length_b   1.000
_cell.length_c   1.000
_cell.angle_alpha   90.00
_cell.angle_beta   90.00
_cell.angle_gamma   90.00
#
_symmetry.space_group_name_H-M   'P 1'
#
loop_
_entity.id
_entity.type
_entity.pdbx_description
1 polymer ?
#
loop_
_entity_poly.entity_id
_entity_poly.type
_entity_poly.pdbx_seq_one_letter_code
_entity_poly.pdbx_strand_id
1 'polypeptide(L)'
;MDDLERDIAEAIGDKETLEQALENVMPLLDDPGKKAYLGLVGMVLPFDEDFSLWMLRSGKEVLSVLDDEDARKQALETVVSMGKSKWSVVAAIFRQLPHFSDMEQELPTRWFSYCSTISDVDQDAAIEFIVASPELLEVLDTEGFDSWASLGVEIARKSWKAAKEYFKASPEVIKRIDVSDMDQWARLGIQLIESAPELKARHKASSMLAQGADAGKGRKLDLAVQYFKSAPQILGRLSIKDLRKWVEAGMQEEHGESGKSSAFFSLHTGKSRKTVDHLVKGLELKDAHVVLSSYAEALAGEKVLLRSSALFYKDLPGLSRYISITDGQRVFLPSKITIFDDNELNFKVFKLMLTHELAHIEHGTFDIGAEDISRLNDFGDPGLAYTILEFLEDERIDYLVGLQYPGIERDRQLILKNYIDSQPDDAKAMSVFESLSFGDLRTDVPKEGCNALLVKVLRDAAWRVRDESVKARDVLDIALRVWPQEAEMAPQKAYDAVVF
;
A
#
# COMPACT_ATOMS: atom_id res chain seq x y z
N MET A 1 19.68 35.54 27.29
CA MET A 1 19.34 35.53 25.85
C MET A 1 20.50 36.18 25.13
N ASP A 2 20.82 37.41 25.51
CA ASP A 2 21.93 38.24 25.00
C ASP A 2 23.31 37.56 24.99
N ASP A 3 23.68 36.83 26.05
CA ASP A 3 24.95 36.07 26.06
C ASP A 3 24.97 34.94 25.03
N LEU A 4 23.85 34.24 24.83
CA LEU A 4 23.76 33.12 23.90
C LEU A 4 23.75 33.61 22.45
N GLU A 5 23.09 34.74 22.18
CA GLU A 5 23.12 35.41 20.88
C GLU A 5 24.52 35.89 20.53
N ARG A 6 25.24 36.50 21.49
CA ARG A 6 26.63 36.92 21.30
C ARG A 6 27.51 35.72 20.97
N ASP A 7 27.41 34.63 21.74
CA ASP A 7 28.24 33.44 21.55
C ASP A 7 27.96 32.77 20.18
N ILE A 8 26.70 32.74 19.73
CA ILE A 8 26.32 32.24 18.39
C ILE A 8 26.83 33.17 17.28
N ALA A 9 26.68 34.49 17.44
CA ALA A 9 27.17 35.47 16.48
C ALA A 9 28.69 35.40 16.29
N GLU A 10 29.43 35.23 17.39
CA GLU A 10 30.89 35.04 17.36
C GLU A 10 31.29 33.72 16.70
N ALA A 11 30.56 32.64 16.96
CA ALA A 11 30.84 31.33 16.41
C ALA A 11 30.53 31.22 14.90
N ILE A 12 29.47 31.88 14.42
CA ILE A 12 29.07 31.86 13.01
C ILE A 12 29.84 32.92 12.19
N GLY A 13 30.24 34.03 12.82
CA GLY A 13 30.93 35.14 12.13
C GLY A 13 30.04 35.97 11.20
N ASP A 14 28.74 35.71 11.16
CA ASP A 14 27.74 36.38 10.32
C ASP A 14 26.58 36.90 11.18
N LYS A 15 26.79 38.10 11.71
CA LYS A 15 25.83 38.75 12.62
C LYS A 15 24.55 39.19 11.90
N GLU A 16 24.64 39.54 10.62
CA GLU A 16 23.49 39.99 9.81
C GLU A 16 22.50 38.85 9.58
N THR A 17 22.99 37.65 9.24
CA THR A 17 22.14 36.46 9.12
C THR A 17 21.45 36.10 10.44
N LEU A 18 22.14 36.22 11.58
CA LEU A 18 21.54 36.00 12.89
C LEU A 18 20.45 37.05 13.17
N GLU A 19 20.75 38.34 13.04
CA GLU A 19 19.78 39.42 13.30
C GLU A 19 18.50 39.26 12.44
N GLN A 20 18.66 38.96 11.14
CA GLN A 20 17.54 38.73 10.23
C GLN A 20 16.73 37.46 10.56
N ALA A 21 17.39 36.40 11.02
CA ALA A 21 16.72 35.18 11.49
C ALA A 21 15.87 35.46 12.74
N LEU A 22 16.42 36.19 13.70
CA LEU A 22 15.72 36.56 14.94
C LEU A 22 14.51 37.44 14.62
N GLU A 23 14.62 38.43 13.73
CA GLU A 23 13.46 39.25 13.32
C GLU A 23 12.30 38.42 12.76
N ASN A 24 12.61 37.34 12.04
CA ASN A 24 11.62 36.49 11.38
C ASN A 24 11.02 35.41 12.29
N VAL A 25 11.81 34.85 13.21
CA VAL A 25 11.41 33.71 14.06
C VAL A 25 10.87 34.17 15.42
N MET A 26 11.43 35.24 16.01
CA MET A 26 11.06 35.70 17.35
C MET A 26 9.57 36.06 17.51
N PRO A 27 8.84 36.58 16.50
CA PRO A 27 7.41 36.84 16.62
C PRO A 27 6.55 35.56 16.74
N LEU A 28 7.10 34.38 16.43
CA LEU A 28 6.38 33.10 16.48
C LEU A 28 6.45 32.41 17.85
N LEU A 29 7.23 32.95 18.79
CA LEU A 29 7.65 32.29 20.02
C LEU A 29 7.54 33.21 21.25
N ASP A 30 7.21 32.63 22.40
CA ASP A 30 7.27 33.29 23.71
C ASP A 30 8.71 33.31 24.24
N ASP A 31 9.00 34.05 25.31
CA ASP A 31 10.37 34.19 25.82
C ASP A 31 11.06 32.84 26.17
N PRO A 32 10.37 31.83 26.73
CA PRO A 32 10.87 30.46 26.81
C PRO A 32 11.20 29.82 25.45
N GLY A 33 10.29 29.91 24.47
CA GLY A 33 10.47 29.38 23.12
C GLY A 33 11.65 30.01 22.39
N LYS A 34 11.85 31.33 22.52
CA LYS A 34 13.01 32.06 21.98
C LYS A 34 14.32 31.52 22.55
N LYS A 35 14.37 31.30 23.86
CA LYS A 35 15.54 30.73 24.54
C LYS A 35 15.79 29.28 24.08
N ALA A 36 14.74 28.49 23.87
CA ALA A 36 14.85 27.13 23.35
C ALA A 36 15.35 27.11 21.91
N TYR A 37 14.88 28.00 21.04
CA TYR A 37 15.34 28.15 19.66
C TYR A 37 16.83 28.47 19.58
N LEU A 38 17.28 29.51 20.28
CA LEU A 38 18.71 29.85 20.34
C LEU A 38 19.53 28.74 21.01
N GLY A 39 18.96 28.08 22.02
CA GLY A 39 19.54 26.92 22.69
C GLY A 39 19.80 25.77 21.71
N LEU A 40 18.85 25.48 20.83
CA LEU A 40 18.96 24.48 19.77
C LEU A 40 20.07 24.84 18.78
N VAL A 41 20.03 26.05 18.21
CA VAL A 41 21.02 26.53 17.24
C VAL A 41 22.43 26.46 17.85
N GLY A 42 22.63 27.04 19.03
CA GLY A 42 23.93 27.01 19.70
C GLY A 42 24.37 25.62 20.16
N MET A 43 23.44 24.72 20.50
CA MET A 43 23.76 23.36 20.91
C MET A 43 24.31 22.53 19.75
N VAL A 44 23.73 22.66 18.55
CA VAL A 44 24.06 21.84 17.38
C VAL A 44 25.21 22.43 16.57
N LEU A 45 25.41 23.75 16.61
CA LEU A 45 26.44 24.48 15.86
C LEU A 45 27.84 23.84 15.88
N PRO A 46 28.36 23.33 17.03
CA PRO A 46 29.69 22.70 17.04
C PRO A 46 29.78 21.33 16.33
N PHE A 47 28.64 20.74 15.96
CA PHE A 47 28.54 19.37 15.41
C PHE A 47 28.00 19.35 13.98
N ASP A 48 27.05 20.23 13.65
CA ASP A 48 26.44 20.40 12.33
C ASP A 48 26.16 21.89 12.11
N GLU A 49 27.18 22.59 11.60
CA GLU A 49 27.11 24.02 11.28
C GLU A 49 26.06 24.29 10.19
N ASP A 50 25.98 23.43 9.17
CA ASP A 50 25.04 23.53 8.07
C ASP A 50 23.58 23.49 8.57
N PHE A 51 23.26 22.58 9.50
CA PHE A 51 21.94 22.54 10.13
C PHE A 51 21.62 23.85 10.87
N SER A 52 22.57 24.35 11.63
CA SER A 52 22.38 25.54 12.48
C SER A 52 22.15 26.78 11.62
N LEU A 53 22.93 26.94 10.54
CA LEU A 53 22.74 27.98 9.54
C LEU A 53 21.40 27.84 8.78
N TRP A 54 21.03 26.62 8.41
CA TRP A 54 19.74 26.36 7.77
C TRP A 54 18.56 26.70 8.68
N MET A 55 18.63 26.35 9.97
CA MET A 55 17.60 26.72 10.96
C MET A 55 17.48 28.23 11.15
N LEU A 56 18.57 28.99 11.06
CA LEU A 56 18.52 30.46 11.07
C LEU A 56 17.82 31.01 9.82
N ARG A 57 18.08 30.44 8.65
CA ARG A 57 17.51 30.91 7.37
C ARG A 57 16.05 30.52 7.17
N SER A 58 15.70 29.27 7.50
CA SER A 58 14.38 28.67 7.23
C SER A 58 13.55 28.44 8.48
N GLY A 59 14.01 28.87 9.66
CA GLY A 59 13.33 28.62 10.94
C GLY A 59 11.89 29.11 10.98
N LYS A 60 11.59 30.23 10.31
CA LYS A 60 10.22 30.75 10.20
C LYS A 60 9.31 29.77 9.46
N GLU A 61 9.74 29.27 8.31
CA GLU A 61 8.97 28.32 7.48
C GLU A 61 8.76 27.01 8.24
N VAL A 62 9.84 26.48 8.82
CA VAL A 62 9.84 25.20 9.54
C VAL A 62 8.95 25.25 10.79
N LEU A 63 9.04 26.31 11.60
CA LEU A 63 8.24 26.44 12.82
C LEU A 63 6.78 26.77 12.52
N SER A 64 6.48 27.42 11.39
CA SER A 64 5.10 27.75 11.00
C SER A 64 4.26 26.53 10.63
N VAL A 65 4.89 25.37 10.41
CA VAL A 65 4.19 24.08 10.21
C VAL A 65 3.51 23.61 11.50
N LEU A 66 4.04 23.99 12.66
CA LEU A 66 3.46 23.65 13.96
C LEU A 66 2.39 24.68 14.34
N ASP A 67 1.26 24.18 14.83
CA ASP A 67 0.00 24.91 15.03
C ASP A 67 0.18 26.26 15.75
N ASP A 68 0.32 26.20 17.07
CA ASP A 68 0.32 27.36 17.94
C ASP A 68 1.71 27.62 18.56
N GLU A 69 1.81 28.77 19.22
CA GLU A 69 3.03 29.20 19.89
C GLU A 69 3.47 28.21 20.99
N ASP A 70 2.53 27.48 21.60
CA ASP A 70 2.83 26.49 22.62
C ASP A 70 3.39 25.20 22.02
N ALA A 71 2.82 24.71 20.91
CA ALA A 71 3.32 23.56 20.16
C ALA A 71 4.75 23.83 19.64
N ARG A 72 5.00 25.02 19.09
CA ARG A 72 6.35 25.45 18.66
C ARG A 72 7.34 25.46 19.82
N LYS A 73 6.97 26.04 20.96
CA LYS A 73 7.79 26.04 22.18
C LYS A 73 8.05 24.62 22.65
N GLN A 74 7.01 23.79 22.81
CA GLN A 74 7.15 22.42 23.29
C GLN A 74 8.09 21.61 22.40
N ALA A 75 7.95 21.70 21.08
CA ALA A 75 8.84 21.01 20.15
C ALA A 75 10.32 21.43 20.35
N LEU A 76 10.58 22.73 20.48
CA LEU A 76 11.92 23.26 20.72
C LEU A 76 12.47 22.84 22.09
N GLU A 77 11.68 22.91 23.15
CA GLU A 77 12.08 22.51 24.51
C GLU A 77 12.35 21.00 24.59
N THR A 78 11.50 20.17 24.00
CA THR A 78 11.71 18.72 23.92
C THR A 78 13.03 18.41 23.23
N VAL A 79 13.30 19.02 22.08
CA VAL A 79 14.55 18.84 21.34
C VAL A 79 15.77 19.31 22.13
N VAL A 80 15.71 20.46 22.79
CA VAL A 80 16.81 20.96 23.63
C VAL A 80 17.05 20.01 24.82
N SER A 81 15.99 19.46 25.39
CA SER A 81 16.07 18.49 26.50
C SER A 81 16.70 17.16 26.10
N MET A 82 16.56 16.73 24.83
CA MET A 82 17.23 15.54 24.29
C MET A 82 18.77 15.67 24.35
N GLY A 83 19.28 16.90 24.35
CA GLY A 83 20.69 17.22 24.53
C GLY A 83 21.57 16.86 23.33
N LYS A 84 22.86 17.18 23.46
CA LYS A 84 23.86 17.04 22.39
C LYS A 84 24.01 15.62 21.84
N SER A 85 23.70 14.59 22.62
CA SER A 85 23.88 13.19 22.20
C SER A 85 22.86 12.70 21.17
N LYS A 86 21.76 13.43 20.97
CA LYS A 86 20.64 13.07 20.06
C LYS A 86 20.49 14.06 18.89
N TRP A 87 21.51 14.88 18.62
CA TRP A 87 21.44 15.96 17.63
C TRP A 87 21.06 15.48 16.21
N SER A 88 21.43 14.26 15.83
CA SER A 88 21.08 13.68 14.52
C SER A 88 19.58 13.45 14.37
N VAL A 89 18.90 13.02 15.45
CA VAL A 89 17.44 12.86 15.50
C VAL A 89 16.77 14.21 15.38
N VAL A 90 17.26 15.18 16.15
CA VAL A 90 16.78 16.57 16.10
C VAL A 90 16.86 17.14 14.68
N ALA A 91 18.02 17.01 14.04
CA ALA A 91 18.22 17.54 12.71
C ALA A 91 17.34 16.84 11.67
N ALA A 92 17.12 15.53 11.81
CA ALA A 92 16.21 14.78 10.95
C ALA A 92 14.74 15.22 11.11
N ILE A 93 14.28 15.46 12.35
CA ILE A 93 12.92 15.95 12.63
C ILE A 93 12.67 17.26 11.88
N PHE A 94 13.50 18.28 12.14
CA PHE A 94 13.28 19.60 11.58
C PHE A 94 13.39 19.63 10.06
N ARG A 95 14.30 18.84 9.46
CA ARG A 95 14.41 18.73 7.99
C ARG A 95 13.18 18.11 7.34
N GLN A 96 12.43 17.26 8.07
CA GLN A 96 11.20 16.64 7.54
C GLN A 96 9.95 17.49 7.75
N LEU A 97 9.92 18.38 8.75
CA LEU A 97 8.74 19.22 9.05
C LEU A 97 8.17 19.99 7.82
N PRO A 98 8.99 20.57 6.92
CA PRO A 98 8.46 21.26 5.73
C PRO A 98 7.55 20.39 4.84
N HIS A 99 7.72 19.07 4.83
CA HIS A 99 6.87 18.15 4.06
C HIS A 99 5.43 18.09 4.55
N PHE A 100 5.15 18.56 5.77
CA PHE A 100 3.81 18.57 6.35
C PHE A 100 3.06 19.91 6.15
N SER A 101 3.65 20.87 5.42
CA SER A 101 3.10 22.23 5.28
C SER A 101 1.70 22.28 4.67
N ASP A 102 1.36 21.33 3.80
CA ASP A 102 0.05 21.24 3.13
C ASP A 102 -0.90 20.21 3.79
N MET A 103 -0.54 19.64 4.95
CA MET A 103 -1.27 18.55 5.61
C MET A 103 -2.19 19.05 6.75
N GLU A 104 -2.95 18.12 7.34
CA GLU A 104 -3.81 18.39 8.49
C GLU A 104 -3.01 18.97 9.68
N GLN A 105 -3.55 20.02 10.30
CA GLN A 105 -2.87 20.81 11.33
C GLN A 105 -2.42 19.98 12.55
N GLU A 106 -3.21 19.02 13.03
CA GLU A 106 -2.84 18.20 14.20
C GLU A 106 -1.81 17.10 13.91
N LEU A 107 -1.50 16.83 12.64
CA LEU A 107 -0.63 15.72 12.22
C LEU A 107 0.86 15.95 12.58
N PRO A 108 1.48 17.10 12.29
CA PRO A 108 2.86 17.41 12.72
C PRO A 108 3.08 17.24 14.23
N THR A 109 2.13 17.70 15.04
CA THR A 109 2.22 17.63 16.51
C THR A 109 2.19 16.18 17.00
N ARG A 110 1.29 15.34 16.44
CA ARG A 110 1.24 13.90 16.73
C ARG A 110 2.50 13.18 16.26
N TRP A 111 2.94 13.45 15.02
CA TRP A 111 4.17 12.89 14.45
C TRP A 111 5.40 13.20 15.33
N PHE A 112 5.51 14.44 15.80
CA PHE A 112 6.58 14.85 16.71
C PHE A 112 6.55 14.10 18.04
N SER A 113 5.36 13.86 18.61
CA SER A 113 5.20 13.08 19.84
C SER A 113 5.70 11.64 19.69
N TYR A 114 5.43 11.00 18.53
CA TYR A 114 5.98 9.68 18.22
C TYR A 114 7.50 9.72 18.07
N CYS A 115 8.06 10.70 17.36
CA CYS A 115 9.51 10.89 17.24
C CYS A 115 10.18 10.98 18.62
N SER A 116 9.62 11.77 19.54
CA SER A 116 10.16 11.91 20.90
C SER A 116 10.10 10.58 21.66
N THR A 117 8.95 9.90 21.61
CA THR A 117 8.73 8.63 22.32
C THR A 117 9.68 7.53 21.83
N ILE A 118 9.92 7.44 20.53
CA ILE A 118 10.83 6.43 19.95
C ILE A 118 12.28 6.80 20.26
N SER A 119 12.65 8.07 20.16
CA SER A 119 14.00 8.58 20.46
C SER A 119 14.42 8.32 21.91
N ASP A 120 13.49 8.31 22.85
CA ASP A 120 13.74 7.95 24.25
C ASP A 120 14.07 6.48 24.45
N VAL A 121 13.62 5.62 23.53
CA VAL A 121 14.00 4.21 23.52
C VAL A 121 15.32 4.02 22.78
N ASP A 122 15.43 4.50 21.54
CA ASP A 122 16.62 4.37 20.70
C ASP A 122 16.65 5.37 19.55
N GLN A 123 17.84 5.93 19.27
CA GLN A 123 18.01 6.96 18.24
C GLN A 123 17.90 6.41 16.82
N ASP A 124 18.45 5.22 16.55
CA ASP A 124 18.44 4.65 15.21
C ASP A 124 17.01 4.30 14.77
N ALA A 125 16.20 3.75 15.69
CA ALA A 125 14.80 3.47 15.41
C ALA A 125 14.00 4.76 15.12
N ALA A 126 14.28 5.85 15.84
CA ALA A 126 13.63 7.14 15.63
C ALA A 126 13.99 7.73 14.25
N ILE A 127 15.25 7.63 13.83
CA ILE A 127 15.67 8.07 12.49
C ILE A 127 14.93 7.30 11.39
N GLU A 128 14.83 5.98 11.49
CA GLU A 128 14.13 5.20 10.46
C GLU A 128 12.63 5.52 10.43
N PHE A 129 12.00 5.79 11.59
CA PHE A 129 10.61 6.31 11.65
C PHE A 129 10.48 7.63 10.88
N ILE A 130 11.37 8.60 11.17
CA ILE A 130 11.38 9.93 10.54
C ILE A 130 11.56 9.82 9.02
N VAL A 131 12.46 8.95 8.56
CA VAL A 131 12.74 8.75 7.13
C VAL A 131 11.58 8.06 6.41
N ALA A 132 10.93 7.09 7.06
CA ALA A 132 9.80 6.37 6.45
C ALA A 132 8.50 7.18 6.44
N SER A 133 8.32 8.11 7.39
CA SER A 133 7.05 8.83 7.61
C SER A 133 6.47 9.51 6.37
N PRO A 134 7.22 10.30 5.56
CA PRO A 134 6.63 11.01 4.42
C PRO A 134 5.97 10.07 3.40
N GLU A 135 6.62 8.95 3.08
CA GLU A 135 6.10 7.98 2.11
C GLU A 135 4.87 7.23 2.64
N LEU A 136 4.81 6.97 3.95
CA LEU A 136 3.64 6.34 4.56
C LEU A 136 2.46 7.32 4.66
N LEU A 137 2.72 8.61 4.83
CA LEU A 137 1.69 9.65 4.88
C LEU A 137 1.01 9.92 3.53
N GLU A 138 1.67 9.60 2.41
CA GLU A 138 1.06 9.68 1.08
C GLU A 138 0.04 8.55 0.83
N VAL A 139 0.13 7.44 1.56
CA VAL A 139 -0.66 6.22 1.32
C VAL A 139 -1.65 5.93 2.45
N LEU A 140 -1.27 6.19 3.70
CA LEU A 140 -2.09 5.93 4.88
C LEU A 140 -3.00 7.12 5.19
N ASP A 141 -4.21 6.80 5.65
CA ASP A 141 -5.04 7.78 6.35
C ASP A 141 -4.51 8.03 7.77
N THR A 142 -5.12 9.00 8.45
CA THR A 142 -4.73 9.42 9.80
C THR A 142 -4.78 8.26 10.81
N GLU A 143 -5.80 7.39 10.73
CA GLU A 143 -5.94 6.24 11.64
C GLU A 143 -4.89 5.16 11.37
N GLY A 144 -4.64 4.85 10.09
CA GLY A 144 -3.61 3.90 9.67
C GLY A 144 -2.21 4.37 10.06
N PHE A 145 -1.92 5.67 9.94
CA PHE A 145 -0.65 6.24 10.36
C PHE A 145 -0.44 6.13 11.88
N ASP A 146 -1.44 6.48 12.69
CA ASP A 146 -1.38 6.36 14.14
C ASP A 146 -1.24 4.90 14.60
N SER A 147 -1.89 3.96 13.90
CA SER A 147 -1.72 2.53 14.15
C SER A 147 -0.28 2.07 13.86
N TRP A 148 0.26 2.43 12.69
CA TRP A 148 1.64 2.13 12.30
C TRP A 148 2.67 2.69 13.31
N ALA A 149 2.53 3.96 13.68
CA ALA A 149 3.42 4.62 14.62
C ALA A 149 3.34 3.99 16.02
N SER A 150 2.13 3.69 16.51
CA SER A 150 1.91 3.10 17.82
C SER A 150 2.43 1.66 17.92
N LEU A 151 2.25 0.84 16.88
CA LEU A 151 2.84 -0.50 16.77
C LEU A 151 4.36 -0.43 16.72
N GLY A 152 4.92 0.55 15.99
CA GLY A 152 6.35 0.82 15.98
C GLY A 152 6.92 1.18 17.36
N VAL A 153 6.21 2.00 18.15
CA VAL A 153 6.56 2.29 19.55
C VAL A 153 6.52 1.04 20.42
N GLU A 154 5.49 0.19 20.27
CA GLU A 154 5.39 -1.07 21.00
C GLU A 154 6.58 -1.99 20.67
N ILE A 155 6.89 -2.15 19.37
CA ILE A 155 8.04 -2.91 18.90
C ILE A 155 9.33 -2.32 19.47
N ALA A 156 9.49 -1.00 19.48
CA ALA A 156 10.71 -0.35 19.98
C ALA A 156 10.94 -0.65 21.46
N ARG A 157 9.89 -0.54 22.29
CA ARG A 157 9.95 -0.85 23.72
C ARG A 157 10.35 -2.29 24.00
N LYS A 158 9.94 -3.24 23.14
CA LYS A 158 10.31 -4.66 23.27
C LYS A 158 11.68 -4.97 22.67
N SER A 159 12.00 -4.41 21.50
CA SER A 159 13.25 -4.57 20.77
C SER A 159 13.45 -3.41 19.78
N TRP A 160 14.28 -2.44 20.16
CA TRP A 160 14.63 -1.30 19.30
C TRP A 160 15.24 -1.75 17.96
N LYS A 161 15.99 -2.86 17.94
CA LYS A 161 16.55 -3.43 16.69
C LYS A 161 15.46 -3.90 15.74
N ALA A 162 14.39 -4.48 16.26
CA ALA A 162 13.25 -4.90 15.45
C ALA A 162 12.46 -3.69 14.96
N ALA A 163 12.30 -2.64 15.78
CA ALA A 163 11.63 -1.41 15.38
C ALA A 163 12.37 -0.68 14.26
N LYS A 164 13.69 -0.62 14.34
CA LYS A 164 14.54 -0.08 13.27
C LYS A 164 14.23 -0.74 11.92
N GLU A 165 14.21 -2.08 11.89
CA GLU A 165 13.93 -2.82 10.66
C GLU A 165 12.46 -2.75 10.25
N TYR A 166 11.53 -2.66 11.20
CA TYR A 166 10.11 -2.43 10.94
C TYR A 166 9.87 -1.12 10.20
N PHE A 167 10.36 0.00 10.74
CA PHE A 167 10.20 1.31 10.10
C PHE A 167 10.89 1.35 8.73
N LYS A 168 12.11 0.82 8.64
CA LYS A 168 12.85 0.73 7.38
C LYS A 168 12.14 -0.10 6.30
N ALA A 169 11.48 -1.18 6.68
CA ALA A 169 10.78 -2.08 5.76
C ALA A 169 9.38 -1.58 5.39
N SER A 170 8.77 -0.72 6.21
CA SER A 170 7.36 -0.31 6.07
C SER A 170 7.03 0.30 4.68
N PRO A 171 7.84 1.21 4.10
CA PRO A 171 7.52 1.79 2.79
C PRO A 171 7.58 0.79 1.63
N GLU A 172 8.40 -0.26 1.76
CA GLU A 172 8.44 -1.34 0.76
C GLU A 172 7.27 -2.32 0.95
N VAL A 173 6.81 -2.50 2.19
CA VAL A 173 5.69 -3.39 2.52
C VAL A 173 4.36 -2.81 2.08
N ILE A 174 4.12 -1.52 2.33
CA ILE A 174 2.86 -0.85 1.96
C ILE A 174 2.59 -0.92 0.45
N LYS A 175 3.64 -1.01 -0.38
CA LYS A 175 3.54 -1.19 -1.84
C LYS A 175 3.17 -2.61 -2.28
N ARG A 176 3.19 -3.58 -1.35
CA ARG A 176 3.10 -5.03 -1.64
C ARG A 176 1.92 -5.73 -0.96
N ILE A 177 1.28 -5.09 0.00
CA ILE A 177 0.12 -5.60 0.72
C ILE A 177 -0.97 -4.54 0.81
N ASP A 178 -2.18 -4.95 1.16
CA ASP A 178 -3.27 -4.03 1.47
C ASP A 178 -2.96 -3.24 2.75
N VAL A 179 -3.41 -1.99 2.83
CA VAL A 179 -3.22 -1.11 3.99
C VAL A 179 -3.77 -1.75 5.27
N SER A 180 -4.90 -2.45 5.19
CA SER A 180 -5.52 -3.13 6.34
C SER A 180 -4.70 -4.29 6.91
N ASP A 181 -3.76 -4.83 6.15
CA ASP A 181 -2.90 -5.94 6.54
C ASP A 181 -1.59 -5.49 7.22
N MET A 182 -1.26 -4.19 7.18
CA MET A 182 -0.06 -3.61 7.82
C MET A 182 -0.01 -3.90 9.33
N ASP A 183 -1.15 -3.77 10.00
CA ASP A 183 -1.33 -4.06 11.41
C ASP A 183 -0.98 -5.52 11.75
N GLN A 184 -1.50 -6.44 10.93
CA GLN A 184 -1.26 -7.88 11.12
C GLN A 184 0.21 -8.22 10.87
N TRP A 185 0.85 -7.60 9.88
CA TRP A 185 2.28 -7.76 9.61
C TRP A 185 3.13 -7.32 10.81
N ALA A 186 2.85 -6.16 11.39
CA ALA A 186 3.53 -5.69 12.60
C ALA A 186 3.32 -6.66 13.79
N ARG A 187 2.08 -7.11 14.00
CA ARG A 187 1.71 -8.04 15.09
C ARG A 187 2.39 -9.40 14.98
N LEU A 188 2.61 -9.92 13.77
CA LEU A 188 3.42 -11.13 13.56
C LEU A 188 4.87 -10.93 14.02
N GLY A 189 5.43 -9.75 13.76
CA GLY A 189 6.74 -9.37 14.29
C GLY A 189 6.77 -9.29 15.82
N ILE A 190 5.74 -8.71 16.44
CA ILE A 190 5.60 -8.66 17.91
C ILE A 190 5.52 -10.09 18.49
N GLN A 191 4.72 -10.97 17.90
CA GLN A 191 4.62 -12.37 18.29
C GLN A 191 5.99 -13.07 18.27
N LEU A 192 6.83 -12.78 17.26
CA LEU A 192 8.19 -13.30 17.18
C LEU A 192 9.12 -12.75 18.27
N ILE A 193 8.95 -11.49 18.68
CA ILE A 193 9.73 -10.92 19.80
C ILE A 193 9.36 -11.60 21.12
N GLU A 194 8.06 -11.86 21.32
CA GLU A 194 7.54 -12.47 22.55
C GLU A 194 7.88 -13.96 22.66
N SER A 195 7.85 -14.67 21.53
CA SER A 195 8.12 -16.10 21.47
C SER A 195 9.61 -16.44 21.34
N ALA A 196 10.49 -15.45 21.18
CA ALA A 196 11.91 -15.67 20.96
C ALA A 196 12.59 -16.33 22.17
N PRO A 197 13.39 -17.40 21.96
CA PRO A 197 14.10 -18.06 23.03
C PRO A 197 15.20 -17.16 23.60
N GLU A 198 15.37 -17.20 24.92
CA GLU A 198 16.52 -16.59 25.61
C GLU A 198 17.74 -17.49 25.48
N LEU A 199 18.74 -17.06 24.73
CA LEU A 199 20.02 -17.76 24.67
C LEU A 199 20.80 -17.50 25.95
N LYS A 200 21.34 -18.55 26.58
CA LYS A 200 22.23 -18.40 27.73
C LYS A 200 23.44 -17.54 27.34
N ALA A 201 23.92 -16.74 28.28
CA ALA A 201 25.11 -15.93 28.07
C ALA A 201 26.29 -16.84 27.68
N ARG A 202 27.00 -16.52 26.59
CA ARG A 202 28.20 -17.27 26.15
C ARG A 202 29.28 -17.30 27.23
N HIS A 203 29.32 -16.28 28.08
CA HIS A 203 30.27 -16.15 29.19
C HIS A 203 29.50 -15.87 30.48
N LYS A 204 29.94 -16.47 31.59
CA LYS A 204 29.42 -16.14 32.92
C LYS A 204 29.74 -14.67 33.25
N ALA A 205 28.93 -14.02 34.08
CA ALA A 205 29.13 -12.62 34.51
C ALA A 205 30.53 -12.37 35.14
N SER A 206 31.16 -13.42 35.70
CA SER A 206 32.51 -13.37 36.27
C SER A 206 33.65 -13.57 35.25
N SER A 207 33.35 -13.76 33.97
CA SER A 207 34.36 -13.92 32.92
C SER A 207 34.97 -12.57 32.56
N MET A 208 36.31 -12.52 32.46
CA MET A 208 37.03 -11.35 31.92
C MET A 208 36.65 -11.01 30.47
N LEU A 209 36.02 -11.95 29.74
CA LEU A 209 35.52 -11.76 28.38
C LEU A 209 34.10 -11.17 28.34
N ALA A 210 33.41 -11.11 29.48
CA ALA A 210 32.11 -10.47 29.61
C ALA A 210 32.33 -8.98 29.93
N GLN A 211 32.40 -8.14 28.90
CA GLN A 211 32.53 -6.69 29.05
C GLN A 211 31.22 -5.98 28.68
N GLY A 212 30.90 -4.88 29.38
CA GLY A 212 29.70 -4.06 29.16
C GLY A 212 28.54 -4.33 30.13
N ALA A 213 27.51 -3.46 30.10
CA ALA A 213 26.37 -3.49 31.02
C ALA A 213 25.49 -4.76 30.94
N ASP A 214 25.69 -5.59 29.91
CA ASP A 214 24.96 -6.84 29.67
C ASP A 214 25.85 -8.09 29.77
N ALA A 215 27.06 -7.94 30.33
CA ALA A 215 27.98 -9.03 30.63
C ALA A 215 27.32 -10.13 31.48
N GLY A 216 27.11 -11.31 30.90
CA GLY A 216 26.53 -12.46 31.59
C GLY A 216 25.00 -12.56 31.56
N LYS A 217 24.30 -11.63 30.88
CA LYS A 217 22.86 -11.76 30.61
C LYS A 217 22.62 -12.60 29.35
N GLY A 218 21.56 -13.40 29.35
CA GLY A 218 21.11 -14.10 28.15
C GLY A 218 20.67 -13.11 27.07
N ARG A 219 20.91 -13.43 25.81
CA ARG A 219 20.46 -12.59 24.67
C ARG A 219 19.25 -13.26 24.02
N LYS A 220 18.15 -12.54 23.87
CA LYS A 220 17.03 -13.00 23.03
C LYS A 220 17.48 -13.08 21.57
N LEU A 221 17.12 -14.16 20.90
CA LEU A 221 17.42 -14.32 19.48
C LEU A 221 16.60 -13.29 18.69
N ASP A 222 17.25 -12.54 17.80
CA ASP A 222 16.64 -11.44 17.04
C ASP A 222 15.80 -11.96 15.85
N LEU A 223 14.80 -12.82 16.12
CA LEU A 223 13.95 -13.43 15.09
C LEU A 223 13.15 -12.37 14.32
N ALA A 224 12.54 -11.42 15.05
CA ALA A 224 11.76 -10.34 14.46
C ALA A 224 12.59 -9.41 13.55
N VAL A 225 13.88 -9.22 13.86
CA VAL A 225 14.81 -8.45 13.00
C VAL A 225 14.97 -9.14 11.64
N GLN A 226 15.16 -10.46 11.63
CA GLN A 226 15.27 -11.22 10.38
C GLN A 226 13.94 -11.28 9.63
N TYR A 227 12.83 -11.40 10.36
CA TYR A 227 11.49 -11.32 9.79
C TYR A 227 11.25 -9.99 9.07
N PHE A 228 11.45 -8.84 9.73
CA PHE A 228 11.20 -7.54 9.10
C PHE A 228 12.14 -7.26 7.91
N LYS A 229 13.36 -7.81 7.91
CA LYS A 229 14.28 -7.74 6.75
C LYS A 229 13.81 -8.55 5.54
N SER A 230 13.30 -9.75 5.78
CA SER A 230 13.02 -10.71 4.72
C SER A 230 11.58 -10.73 4.27
N ALA A 231 10.65 -10.37 5.15
CA ALA A 231 9.21 -10.33 4.87
C ALA A 231 8.89 -9.51 3.60
N PRO A 232 9.44 -8.30 3.38
CA PRO A 232 9.17 -7.55 2.16
C PRO A 232 9.45 -8.36 0.89
N GLN A 233 10.48 -9.21 0.87
CA GLN A 233 10.91 -9.98 -0.32
C GLN A 233 9.93 -11.09 -0.71
N ILE A 234 9.13 -11.56 0.25
CA ILE A 234 8.12 -12.62 0.06
C ILE A 234 6.70 -12.07 0.06
N LEU A 235 6.51 -10.89 0.65
CA LEU A 235 5.31 -10.06 0.49
C LEU A 235 5.20 -9.62 -0.97
N GLY A 236 3.99 -9.68 -1.52
CA GLY A 236 3.73 -9.62 -2.98
C GLY A 236 3.63 -10.99 -3.65
N ARG A 237 4.17 -12.06 -3.05
CA ARG A 237 3.90 -13.45 -3.46
C ARG A 237 3.02 -14.22 -2.48
N LEU A 238 3.09 -13.85 -1.20
CA LEU A 238 2.31 -14.42 -0.11
C LEU A 238 1.25 -13.41 0.38
N SER A 239 0.04 -13.91 0.69
CA SER A 239 -0.96 -13.17 1.46
C SER A 239 -0.52 -13.01 2.91
N ILE A 240 -1.12 -12.08 3.67
CA ILE A 240 -0.83 -11.95 5.11
C ILE A 240 -1.14 -13.23 5.90
N LYS A 241 -2.18 -13.97 5.48
CA LYS A 241 -2.60 -15.25 6.07
C LYS A 241 -1.57 -16.33 5.84
N ASP A 242 -0.95 -16.37 4.66
CA ASP A 242 0.11 -17.33 4.37
C ASP A 242 1.46 -16.90 4.95
N LEU A 243 1.71 -15.59 5.07
CA LEU A 243 2.84 -15.08 5.85
C LEU A 243 2.77 -15.56 7.30
N ARG A 244 1.58 -15.54 7.92
CA ARG A 244 1.38 -16.12 9.27
C ARG A 244 1.78 -17.59 9.32
N LYS A 245 1.39 -18.41 8.35
CA LYS A 245 1.79 -19.82 8.28
C LYS A 245 3.30 -20.00 8.12
N TRP A 246 3.95 -19.13 7.34
CA TRP A 246 5.42 -19.12 7.23
C TRP A 246 6.08 -18.79 8.57
N VAL A 247 5.53 -17.82 9.30
CA VAL A 247 5.97 -17.46 10.65
C VAL A 247 5.80 -18.62 11.63
N GLU A 248 4.64 -19.29 11.63
CA GLU A 248 4.37 -20.49 12.43
C GLU A 248 5.35 -21.62 12.11
N ALA A 249 5.62 -21.89 10.83
CA ALA A 249 6.60 -22.90 10.41
C ALA A 249 8.02 -22.55 10.90
N GLY A 250 8.42 -21.27 10.84
CA GLY A 250 9.71 -20.80 11.35
C GLY A 250 9.82 -20.87 12.89
N MET A 251 8.70 -20.74 13.60
CA MET A 251 8.62 -20.93 15.06
C MET A 251 8.67 -22.42 15.47
N GLN A 252 8.26 -23.34 14.60
CA GLN A 252 8.39 -24.78 14.86
C GLN A 252 9.83 -25.31 14.67
N GLU A 253 10.74 -24.51 14.10
CA GLU A 253 12.16 -24.87 14.00
C GLU A 253 12.83 -24.87 15.39
N GLU A 254 13.72 -25.85 15.65
CA GLU A 254 14.38 -25.98 16.95
C GLU A 254 15.06 -24.69 17.45
N HIS A 255 14.65 -24.27 18.64
CA HIS A 255 15.16 -23.11 19.38
C HIS A 255 16.44 -23.48 20.15
N GLY A 256 17.50 -23.88 19.44
CA GLY A 256 18.80 -24.23 20.04
C GLY A 256 19.90 -23.20 19.80
N GLU A 257 21.08 -23.40 20.41
CA GLU A 257 22.31 -22.62 20.17
C GLU A 257 22.73 -22.54 18.69
N SER A 258 22.17 -23.40 17.83
CA SER A 258 22.45 -23.46 16.40
C SER A 258 21.80 -22.35 15.55
N GLY A 259 20.86 -21.56 16.09
CA GLY A 259 20.28 -20.41 15.37
C GLY A 259 19.45 -20.77 14.12
N LYS A 260 18.98 -22.03 13.98
CA LYS A 260 18.22 -22.52 12.81
C LYS A 260 16.97 -21.68 12.50
N SER A 261 16.22 -21.25 13.52
CA SER A 261 15.04 -20.40 13.33
C SER A 261 15.40 -19.00 12.80
N SER A 262 16.49 -18.40 13.28
CA SER A 262 17.00 -17.13 12.73
C SER A 262 17.45 -17.30 11.27
N ALA A 263 18.12 -18.40 10.94
CA ALA A 263 18.49 -18.72 9.57
C ALA A 263 17.26 -18.97 8.67
N PHE A 264 16.19 -19.55 9.22
CA PHE A 264 14.91 -19.73 8.51
C PHE A 264 14.32 -18.38 8.09
N PHE A 265 14.21 -17.42 9.02
CA PHE A 265 13.67 -16.09 8.72
C PHE A 265 14.58 -15.24 7.82
N SER A 266 15.86 -15.57 7.71
CA SER A 266 16.77 -14.92 6.72
C SER A 266 16.60 -15.43 5.28
N LEU A 267 15.67 -16.35 5.01
CA LEU A 267 15.45 -17.01 3.71
C LEU A 267 16.65 -17.82 3.15
N HIS A 268 17.74 -17.94 3.91
CA HIS A 268 18.94 -18.67 3.46
C HIS A 268 18.80 -20.19 3.51
N THR A 269 17.88 -20.73 4.32
CA THR A 269 17.70 -22.18 4.43
C THR A 269 16.88 -22.74 3.27
N GLY A 270 17.18 -23.97 2.85
CA GLY A 270 16.37 -24.69 1.86
C GLY A 270 14.95 -24.98 2.35
N LYS A 271 14.75 -25.16 3.67
CA LYS A 271 13.44 -25.37 4.27
C LYS A 271 12.57 -24.11 4.22
N SER A 272 13.13 -22.94 4.53
CA SER A 272 12.42 -21.66 4.44
C SER A 272 11.93 -21.37 3.01
N ARG A 273 12.82 -21.53 2.01
CA ARG A 273 12.44 -21.36 0.60
C ARG A 273 11.35 -22.33 0.15
N LYS A 274 11.46 -23.63 0.50
CA LYS A 274 10.40 -24.61 0.20
C LYS A 274 9.07 -24.28 0.86
N THR A 275 9.10 -23.82 2.12
CA THR A 275 7.88 -23.39 2.81
C THR A 275 7.25 -22.20 2.11
N VAL A 276 8.05 -21.20 1.71
CA VAL A 276 7.55 -20.08 0.89
C VAL A 276 6.96 -20.60 -0.41
N ASP A 277 7.67 -21.42 -1.18
CA ASP A 277 7.19 -21.95 -2.46
C ASP A 277 5.88 -22.73 -2.32
N HIS A 278 5.69 -23.50 -1.24
CA HIS A 278 4.43 -24.19 -0.96
C HIS A 278 3.30 -23.26 -0.50
N LEU A 279 3.64 -22.12 0.11
CA LEU A 279 2.69 -21.12 0.58
C LEU A 279 2.36 -20.06 -0.47
N VAL A 280 3.18 -19.94 -1.52
CA VAL A 280 2.87 -19.11 -2.70
C VAL A 280 1.67 -19.76 -3.38
N LYS A 281 0.50 -19.27 -3.00
CA LYS A 281 -0.76 -19.62 -3.63
C LYS A 281 -0.87 -18.88 -4.95
N GLY A 282 -1.49 -19.55 -5.91
CA GLY A 282 -1.79 -19.00 -7.21
C GLY A 282 -0.82 -19.39 -8.31
N LEU A 283 -1.31 -19.30 -9.53
CA LEU A 283 -0.61 -19.66 -10.75
C LEU A 283 -0.06 -18.39 -11.40
N GLU A 284 1.24 -18.34 -11.70
CA GLU A 284 1.83 -17.22 -12.43
C GLU A 284 1.64 -17.39 -13.94
N LEU A 285 1.39 -16.29 -14.65
CA LEU A 285 1.18 -16.31 -16.10
C LEU A 285 2.39 -16.89 -16.83
N LYS A 286 3.61 -16.63 -16.36
CA LYS A 286 4.85 -17.15 -16.96
C LYS A 286 4.88 -18.68 -17.01
N ASP A 287 4.27 -19.34 -16.01
CA ASP A 287 4.26 -20.80 -15.89
C ASP A 287 3.16 -21.42 -16.78
N ALA A 288 2.08 -20.69 -17.02
CA ALA A 288 0.98 -21.08 -17.92
C ALA A 288 1.18 -20.62 -19.38
N HIS A 289 2.12 -19.71 -19.64
CA HIS A 289 2.22 -18.91 -20.87
C HIS A 289 2.31 -19.75 -22.14
N VAL A 290 3.14 -20.79 -22.14
CA VAL A 290 3.35 -21.65 -23.33
C VAL A 290 2.05 -22.37 -23.70
N VAL A 291 1.35 -22.90 -22.71
CA VAL A 291 0.09 -23.64 -22.90
C VAL A 291 -1.02 -22.68 -23.33
N LEU A 292 -1.15 -21.53 -22.66
CA LEU A 292 -2.15 -20.52 -23.00
C LEU A 292 -1.91 -19.92 -24.39
N SER A 293 -0.66 -19.70 -24.78
CA SER A 293 -0.33 -19.21 -26.14
C SER A 293 -0.76 -20.25 -27.18
N SER A 294 -0.42 -21.52 -26.96
CA SER A 294 -0.80 -22.60 -27.88
C SER A 294 -2.33 -22.76 -27.97
N TYR A 295 -3.02 -22.59 -26.84
CA TYR A 295 -4.47 -22.58 -26.75
C TYR A 295 -5.09 -21.39 -27.51
N ALA A 296 -4.57 -20.18 -27.33
CA ALA A 296 -5.02 -18.99 -28.06
C ALA A 296 -4.83 -19.14 -29.56
N GLU A 297 -3.66 -19.64 -30.00
CA GLU A 297 -3.37 -19.87 -31.41
C GLU A 297 -4.32 -20.90 -32.03
N ALA A 298 -4.67 -21.95 -31.28
CA ALA A 298 -5.62 -22.95 -31.73
C ALA A 298 -7.06 -22.41 -31.82
N LEU A 299 -7.45 -21.49 -30.93
CA LEU A 299 -8.78 -20.88 -30.93
C LEU A 299 -8.94 -19.82 -32.03
N ALA A 300 -8.01 -18.86 -32.08
CA ALA A 300 -8.07 -17.75 -33.02
C ALA A 300 -7.70 -18.15 -34.46
N GLY A 301 -7.03 -19.30 -34.64
CA GLY A 301 -6.53 -19.76 -35.94
C GLY A 301 -5.27 -19.01 -36.42
N GLU A 302 -4.79 -18.04 -35.64
CA GLU A 302 -3.61 -17.24 -35.91
C GLU A 302 -2.81 -16.96 -34.63
N LYS A 303 -1.63 -16.36 -34.80
CA LYS A 303 -0.74 -16.10 -33.67
C LYS A 303 -1.23 -14.95 -32.80
N VAL A 304 -1.68 -15.26 -31.58
CA VAL A 304 -2.07 -14.27 -30.57
C VAL A 304 -0.90 -13.95 -29.64
N LEU A 305 -0.59 -12.67 -29.47
CA LEU A 305 0.45 -12.23 -28.54
C LEU A 305 -0.11 -12.04 -27.13
N LEU A 306 0.29 -12.91 -26.20
CA LEU A 306 -0.05 -12.77 -24.78
C LEU A 306 0.97 -11.88 -24.05
N ARG A 307 0.47 -10.93 -23.26
CA ARG A 307 1.24 -10.02 -22.41
C ARG A 307 0.66 -9.96 -21.00
N SER A 308 1.42 -9.40 -20.06
CA SER A 308 0.89 -9.14 -18.72
C SER A 308 0.18 -7.79 -18.69
N SER A 309 -0.98 -7.72 -18.06
CA SER A 309 -1.68 -6.46 -17.75
C SER A 309 -0.90 -5.58 -16.77
N ALA A 310 0.14 -6.11 -16.10
CA ALA A 310 1.03 -5.34 -15.24
C ALA A 310 1.77 -4.18 -15.96
N LEU A 311 1.75 -4.15 -17.29
CA LEU A 311 2.33 -3.07 -18.09
C LEU A 311 1.57 -1.74 -18.00
N PHE A 312 0.32 -1.74 -17.53
CA PHE A 312 -0.54 -0.54 -17.52
C PHE A 312 -0.49 0.29 -16.22
N TYR A 313 0.19 -0.19 -15.17
CA TYR A 313 0.22 0.43 -13.82
C TYR A 313 1.06 1.71 -13.67
N LYS A 314 1.12 2.59 -14.68
CA LYS A 314 1.86 3.84 -14.50
C LYS A 314 1.06 5.13 -14.68
N ASP A 315 0.13 5.27 -15.63
CA ASP A 315 -0.37 6.62 -15.93
C ASP A 315 -1.78 6.69 -16.59
N LEU A 316 -2.75 5.82 -16.23
CA LEU A 316 -4.10 5.87 -16.84
C LEU A 316 -5.23 5.84 -15.80
N PRO A 317 -5.91 6.98 -15.54
CA PRO A 317 -7.13 6.99 -14.74
C PRO A 317 -8.27 6.26 -15.46
N GLY A 318 -9.03 5.44 -14.74
CA GLY A 318 -10.23 4.73 -15.26
C GLY A 318 -10.06 3.25 -15.62
N LEU A 319 -8.88 2.65 -15.42
CA LEU A 319 -8.60 1.23 -15.76
C LEU A 319 -8.58 0.27 -14.56
N SER A 320 -8.97 0.70 -13.35
CA SER A 320 -8.98 -0.12 -12.12
C SER A 320 -9.88 -1.37 -12.19
N ARG A 321 -10.71 -1.51 -13.23
CA ARG A 321 -11.66 -2.61 -13.39
C ARG A 321 -11.18 -3.83 -14.20
N TYR A 322 -10.07 -3.75 -14.92
CA TYR A 322 -9.73 -4.78 -15.90
C TYR A 322 -8.54 -5.64 -15.46
N ILE A 323 -8.84 -6.86 -14.99
CA ILE A 323 -7.82 -7.89 -14.68
C ILE A 323 -7.21 -8.44 -15.99
N SER A 324 -8.02 -8.54 -17.05
CA SER A 324 -7.63 -8.83 -18.43
C SER A 324 -8.16 -7.75 -19.38
N ILE A 325 -7.48 -7.54 -20.51
CA ILE A 325 -7.89 -6.60 -21.57
C ILE A 325 -7.29 -7.02 -22.92
N THR A 326 -7.92 -6.64 -24.02
CA THR A 326 -7.39 -6.79 -25.38
C THR A 326 -7.35 -5.46 -26.14
N ASP A 327 -6.31 -5.25 -26.94
CA ASP A 327 -6.20 -4.10 -27.87
C ASP A 327 -6.67 -4.47 -29.30
N GLY A 328 -7.28 -5.65 -29.45
CA GLY A 328 -7.68 -6.21 -30.74
C GLY A 328 -6.56 -6.95 -31.49
N GLN A 329 -5.29 -6.82 -31.07
CA GLN A 329 -4.14 -7.55 -31.64
C GLN A 329 -3.44 -8.44 -30.61
N ARG A 330 -3.52 -8.07 -29.34
CA ARG A 330 -2.83 -8.68 -28.20
C ARG A 330 -3.81 -8.82 -27.06
N VAL A 331 -3.65 -9.91 -26.32
CA VAL A 331 -4.40 -10.15 -25.09
C VAL A 331 -3.47 -9.96 -23.89
N PHE A 332 -3.91 -9.16 -22.93
CA PHE A 332 -3.22 -8.88 -21.70
C PHE A 332 -3.93 -9.60 -20.55
N LEU A 333 -3.19 -10.45 -19.84
CA LEU A 333 -3.67 -11.27 -18.73
C LEU A 333 -2.97 -10.86 -17.42
N PRO A 334 -3.56 -11.12 -16.24
CA PRO A 334 -2.91 -10.83 -14.98
C PRO A 334 -1.58 -11.58 -14.86
N SER A 335 -0.58 -10.98 -14.23
CA SER A 335 0.73 -11.63 -14.01
C SER A 335 0.62 -12.89 -13.14
N LYS A 336 -0.41 -12.96 -12.29
CA LYS A 336 -0.68 -14.06 -11.37
C LYS A 336 -2.18 -14.13 -11.02
N ILE A 337 -2.71 -15.35 -10.90
CA ILE A 337 -4.07 -15.60 -10.39
C ILE A 337 -3.97 -16.33 -9.05
N THR A 338 -4.55 -15.75 -8.00
CA THR A 338 -4.53 -16.29 -6.63
C THR A 338 -5.94 -16.58 -6.07
N ILE A 339 -6.93 -16.73 -6.95
CA ILE A 339 -8.35 -16.88 -6.57
C ILE A 339 -8.57 -18.16 -5.76
N PHE A 340 -7.86 -19.23 -6.11
CA PHE A 340 -7.97 -20.53 -5.46
C PHE A 340 -6.62 -21.02 -4.93
N ASP A 341 -6.67 -21.93 -3.96
CA ASP A 341 -5.49 -22.68 -3.50
C ASP A 341 -5.05 -23.73 -4.55
N ASP A 342 -5.95 -24.08 -5.47
CA ASP A 342 -5.74 -25.07 -6.53
C ASP A 342 -5.25 -24.40 -7.83
N ASN A 343 -4.04 -24.73 -8.26
CA ASN A 343 -3.46 -24.23 -9.50
C ASN A 343 -4.17 -24.72 -10.77
N GLU A 344 -4.81 -25.90 -10.76
CA GLU A 344 -5.63 -26.35 -11.88
C GLU A 344 -6.87 -25.46 -12.02
N LEU A 345 -7.47 -25.07 -10.90
CA LEU A 345 -8.63 -24.18 -10.91
C LEU A 345 -8.23 -22.76 -11.32
N ASN A 346 -7.09 -22.25 -10.84
CA ASN A 346 -6.52 -20.97 -11.30
C ASN A 346 -6.14 -21.00 -12.80
N PHE A 347 -5.66 -22.13 -13.33
CA PHE A 347 -5.41 -22.30 -14.76
C PHE A 347 -6.70 -22.21 -15.58
N LYS A 348 -7.81 -22.75 -15.07
CA LYS A 348 -9.13 -22.61 -15.70
C LYS A 348 -9.58 -21.15 -15.74
N VAL A 349 -9.27 -20.35 -14.72
CA VAL A 349 -9.54 -18.89 -14.75
C VAL A 349 -8.75 -18.22 -15.86
N PHE A 350 -7.45 -18.51 -16.00
CA PHE A 350 -6.66 -17.97 -17.12
C PHE A 350 -7.25 -18.32 -18.48
N LYS A 351 -7.68 -19.58 -18.66
CA LYS A 351 -8.33 -20.02 -19.89
C LYS A 351 -9.64 -19.28 -20.14
N LEU A 352 -10.46 -19.09 -19.11
CA LEU A 352 -11.73 -18.38 -19.21
C LEU A 352 -11.49 -16.93 -19.66
N MET A 353 -10.63 -16.19 -18.96
CA MET A 353 -10.26 -14.81 -19.30
C MET A 353 -9.74 -14.73 -20.73
N LEU A 354 -8.77 -15.57 -21.10
CA LEU A 354 -8.23 -15.58 -22.45
C LEU A 354 -9.29 -15.87 -23.52
N THR A 355 -10.21 -16.81 -23.26
CA THR A 355 -11.29 -17.12 -24.22
C THR A 355 -12.26 -15.95 -24.35
N HIS A 356 -12.59 -15.29 -23.24
CA HIS A 356 -13.44 -14.10 -23.20
C HIS A 356 -12.84 -12.95 -24.02
N GLU A 357 -11.55 -12.61 -23.80
CA GLU A 357 -10.86 -11.55 -24.54
C GLU A 357 -10.76 -11.85 -26.05
N LEU A 358 -10.52 -13.12 -26.42
CA LEU A 358 -10.53 -13.53 -27.82
C LEU A 358 -11.93 -13.44 -28.44
N ALA A 359 -12.96 -13.76 -27.67
CA ALA A 359 -14.33 -13.69 -28.12
C ALA A 359 -14.80 -12.25 -28.38
N HIS A 360 -14.27 -11.25 -27.67
CA HIS A 360 -14.50 -9.85 -28.05
C HIS A 360 -13.97 -9.51 -29.45
N ILE A 361 -12.84 -10.11 -29.85
CA ILE A 361 -12.29 -9.95 -31.20
C ILE A 361 -13.17 -10.68 -32.21
N GLU A 362 -13.48 -11.95 -31.95
CA GLU A 362 -14.24 -12.82 -32.86
C GLU A 362 -15.67 -12.32 -33.09
N HIS A 363 -16.33 -11.80 -32.04
CA HIS A 363 -17.72 -11.38 -32.06
C HIS A 363 -17.92 -9.87 -32.26
N GLY A 364 -16.89 -9.18 -32.74
CA GLY A 364 -17.02 -7.84 -33.30
C GLY A 364 -17.24 -6.72 -32.28
N THR A 365 -16.76 -6.86 -31.04
CA THR A 365 -16.80 -5.77 -30.04
C THR A 365 -16.15 -4.50 -30.60
N PHE A 366 -15.05 -4.68 -31.32
CA PHE A 366 -14.28 -3.59 -31.95
C PHE A 366 -14.94 -2.99 -33.20
N ASP A 367 -16.12 -3.48 -33.62
CA ASP A 367 -16.93 -2.84 -34.68
C ASP A 367 -17.65 -1.58 -34.19
N ILE A 368 -17.66 -1.34 -32.87
CA ILE A 368 -18.10 -0.10 -32.24
C ILE A 368 -16.98 0.95 -32.42
N GLY A 369 -17.20 1.92 -33.30
CA GLY A 369 -16.19 2.93 -33.63
C GLY A 369 -16.19 4.12 -32.67
N ALA A 370 -15.21 5.02 -32.83
CA ALA A 370 -15.14 6.25 -32.05
C ALA A 370 -16.39 7.13 -32.18
N GLU A 371 -17.02 7.16 -33.36
CA GLU A 371 -18.28 7.87 -33.59
C GLU A 371 -19.42 7.27 -32.78
N ASP A 372 -19.49 5.94 -32.70
CA ASP A 372 -20.51 5.22 -31.92
C ASP A 372 -20.32 5.48 -30.42
N ILE A 373 -19.07 5.39 -29.96
CA ILE A 373 -18.68 5.67 -28.57
C ILE A 373 -18.98 7.13 -28.18
N SER A 374 -18.80 8.09 -29.08
CA SER A 374 -19.08 9.50 -28.79
C SER A 374 -20.53 9.77 -28.40
N ARG A 375 -21.49 8.91 -28.82
CA ARG A 375 -22.91 8.98 -28.43
C ARG A 375 -23.12 8.76 -26.93
N LEU A 376 -22.19 8.12 -26.23
CA LEU A 376 -22.23 7.95 -24.77
C LEU A 376 -21.93 9.25 -24.02
N ASN A 377 -21.30 10.23 -24.67
CA ASN A 377 -21.04 11.53 -24.06
C ASN A 377 -22.29 12.41 -23.97
N ASP A 378 -23.36 12.06 -24.70
CA ASP A 378 -24.62 12.79 -24.66
C ASP A 378 -25.41 12.55 -23.35
N PHE A 379 -24.93 11.66 -22.47
CA PHE A 379 -25.54 11.34 -21.18
C PHE A 379 -24.99 12.22 -20.05
N GLY A 380 -25.82 12.45 -19.02
CA GLY A 380 -25.47 13.29 -17.87
C GLY A 380 -24.27 12.78 -17.04
N ASP A 381 -23.94 11.50 -17.15
CA ASP A 381 -22.72 10.87 -16.61
C ASP A 381 -22.16 9.86 -17.64
N PRO A 382 -21.18 10.29 -18.45
CA PRO A 382 -20.57 9.42 -19.45
C PRO A 382 -19.90 8.19 -18.85
N GLY A 383 -19.26 8.30 -17.68
CA GLY A 383 -18.53 7.18 -17.06
C GLY A 383 -19.43 6.00 -16.70
N LEU A 384 -20.64 6.30 -16.20
CA LEU A 384 -21.65 5.27 -15.97
C LEU A 384 -22.21 4.70 -17.28
N ALA A 385 -22.32 5.50 -18.34
CA ALA A 385 -22.78 5.02 -19.65
C ALA A 385 -21.78 4.02 -20.26
N TYR A 386 -20.48 4.28 -20.17
CA TYR A 386 -19.43 3.32 -20.51
C TYR A 386 -19.55 2.03 -19.69
N THR A 387 -19.71 2.16 -18.37
CA THR A 387 -19.87 1.00 -17.48
C THR A 387 -21.05 0.09 -17.89
N ILE A 388 -22.19 0.69 -18.28
CA ILE A 388 -23.36 -0.08 -18.71
C ILE A 388 -23.08 -0.80 -20.02
N LEU A 389 -22.43 -0.14 -20.99
CA LEU A 389 -22.05 -0.75 -22.25
C LEU A 389 -21.10 -1.94 -22.02
N GLU A 390 -20.05 -1.73 -21.24
CA GLU A 390 -19.07 -2.76 -20.89
C GLU A 390 -19.75 -3.98 -20.25
N PHE A 391 -20.60 -3.75 -19.24
CA PHE A 391 -21.37 -4.81 -18.59
C PHE A 391 -22.20 -5.63 -19.59
N LEU A 392 -22.96 -4.95 -20.45
CA LEU A 392 -23.85 -5.63 -21.39
C LEU A 392 -23.09 -6.34 -22.51
N GLU A 393 -21.93 -5.81 -22.90
CA GLU A 393 -21.09 -6.44 -23.90
C GLU A 393 -20.43 -7.71 -23.34
N ASP A 394 -19.91 -7.65 -22.11
CA ASP A 394 -19.35 -8.83 -21.44
C ASP A 394 -20.41 -9.94 -21.30
N GLU A 395 -21.65 -9.57 -20.94
CA GLU A 395 -22.79 -10.49 -20.86
C GLU A 395 -23.13 -11.15 -22.20
N ARG A 396 -23.03 -10.40 -23.31
CA ARG A 396 -23.20 -10.94 -24.66
C ARG A 396 -22.08 -11.92 -24.98
N ILE A 397 -20.83 -11.53 -24.74
CA ILE A 397 -19.66 -12.34 -25.05
C ILE A 397 -19.66 -13.64 -24.26
N ASP A 398 -19.92 -13.59 -22.95
CA ASP A 398 -19.97 -14.79 -22.11
C ASP A 398 -21.09 -15.74 -22.54
N TYR A 399 -22.22 -15.21 -22.98
CA TYR A 399 -23.30 -16.02 -23.54
C TYR A 399 -22.86 -16.74 -24.82
N LEU A 400 -22.23 -16.02 -25.76
CA LEU A 400 -21.74 -16.60 -27.02
C LEU A 400 -20.63 -17.63 -26.79
N VAL A 401 -19.67 -17.32 -25.91
CA VAL A 401 -18.61 -18.25 -25.50
C VAL A 401 -19.21 -19.51 -24.88
N GLY A 402 -20.23 -19.37 -24.03
CA GLY A 402 -20.88 -20.50 -23.39
C GLY A 402 -21.59 -21.44 -24.37
N LEU A 403 -22.15 -20.89 -25.45
CA LEU A 403 -22.76 -21.67 -26.53
C LEU A 403 -21.70 -22.35 -27.40
N GLN A 404 -20.68 -21.61 -27.83
CA GLN A 404 -19.64 -22.09 -28.75
C GLN A 404 -18.71 -23.11 -28.08
N TYR A 405 -18.43 -22.93 -26.78
CA TYR A 405 -17.49 -23.75 -26.02
C TYR A 405 -18.12 -24.31 -24.74
N PRO A 406 -18.94 -25.38 -24.83
CA PRO A 406 -19.60 -25.98 -23.66
C PRO A 406 -18.63 -26.47 -22.57
N GLY A 407 -17.38 -26.78 -22.92
CA GLY A 407 -16.33 -27.12 -21.95
C GLY A 407 -15.88 -25.92 -21.12
N ILE A 408 -15.81 -24.73 -21.73
CA ILE A 408 -15.49 -23.47 -21.03
C ILE A 408 -16.66 -23.05 -20.16
N GLU A 409 -17.91 -23.23 -20.61
CA GLU A 409 -19.08 -22.99 -19.76
C GLU A 409 -19.08 -23.87 -18.50
N ARG A 410 -18.72 -25.16 -18.63
CA ARG A 410 -18.58 -26.04 -17.47
C ARG A 410 -17.48 -25.57 -16.51
N ASP A 411 -16.33 -25.17 -17.04
CA ASP A 411 -15.22 -24.64 -16.24
C ASP A 411 -15.64 -23.32 -15.56
N ARG A 412 -16.39 -22.45 -16.24
CA ARG A 412 -16.96 -21.22 -15.69
C ARG A 412 -17.89 -21.52 -14.52
N GLN A 413 -18.87 -22.41 -14.70
CA GLN A 413 -19.78 -22.81 -13.62
C GLN A 413 -19.04 -23.43 -12.42
N LEU A 414 -17.98 -24.20 -12.68
CA LEU A 414 -17.13 -24.76 -11.62
C LEU A 414 -16.39 -23.66 -10.84
N ILE A 415 -15.76 -22.72 -11.54
CA ILE A 415 -15.08 -21.55 -10.95
C ILE A 415 -16.07 -20.77 -10.10
N LEU A 416 -17.24 -20.44 -10.66
CA LEU A 416 -18.30 -19.71 -9.96
C LEU A 416 -18.68 -20.41 -8.66
N LYS A 417 -19.00 -21.70 -8.73
CA LYS A 417 -19.40 -22.48 -7.56
C LYS A 417 -18.33 -22.47 -6.46
N ASN A 418 -17.08 -22.78 -6.81
CA ASN A 418 -15.98 -22.82 -5.83
C ASN A 418 -15.70 -21.45 -5.25
N TYR A 419 -15.86 -20.38 -6.04
CA TYR A 419 -15.70 -19.02 -5.56
C TYR A 419 -16.77 -18.67 -4.51
N ILE A 420 -18.07 -18.86 -4.81
CA ILE A 420 -19.17 -18.62 -3.85
C ILE A 420 -18.96 -19.41 -2.56
N ASP A 421 -18.62 -20.70 -2.70
CA ASP A 421 -18.44 -21.59 -1.55
C ASP A 421 -17.26 -21.16 -0.65
N SER A 422 -16.28 -20.45 -1.22
CA SER A 422 -15.10 -19.92 -0.51
C SER A 422 -15.34 -18.57 0.20
N GLN A 423 -16.45 -17.87 -0.09
CA GLN A 423 -16.76 -16.56 0.48
C GLN A 423 -17.47 -16.69 1.86
N PRO A 424 -17.20 -15.77 2.81
CA PRO A 424 -17.95 -15.65 4.06
C PRO A 424 -19.47 -15.53 3.85
N ASP A 425 -20.31 -16.01 4.78
CA ASP A 425 -21.78 -16.04 4.64
C ASP A 425 -22.41 -14.64 4.43
N ASP A 426 -21.77 -13.61 4.97
CA ASP A 426 -22.07 -12.18 4.82
C ASP A 426 -21.68 -11.61 3.44
N ALA A 427 -20.69 -12.20 2.76
CA ALA A 427 -20.27 -11.85 1.40
C ALA A 427 -21.04 -12.59 0.29
N LYS A 428 -21.88 -13.58 0.64
CA LYS A 428 -22.71 -14.37 -0.30
C LYS A 428 -23.90 -13.61 -0.91
N ALA A 429 -24.10 -12.35 -0.53
CA ALA A 429 -25.15 -11.49 -1.07
C ALA A 429 -24.87 -10.97 -2.48
N MET A 430 -23.65 -11.17 -3.00
CA MET A 430 -23.26 -10.81 -4.36
C MET A 430 -23.06 -12.07 -5.22
N SER A 431 -23.61 -12.06 -6.43
CA SER A 431 -23.33 -13.06 -7.46
C SER A 431 -21.86 -12.98 -7.85
N VAL A 432 -21.27 -14.08 -8.32
CA VAL A 432 -19.84 -14.09 -8.65
C VAL A 432 -19.47 -13.13 -9.78
N PHE A 433 -20.42 -12.77 -10.64
CA PHE A 433 -20.25 -11.74 -11.66
C PHE A 433 -20.18 -10.33 -11.07
N GLU A 434 -20.89 -10.06 -9.96
CA GLU A 434 -20.69 -8.86 -9.14
C GLU A 434 -19.32 -8.86 -8.45
N SER A 435 -18.66 -10.02 -8.29
CA SER A 435 -17.32 -10.11 -7.67
C SER A 435 -16.14 -10.31 -8.63
N LEU A 436 -16.36 -10.81 -9.85
CA LEU A 436 -15.33 -11.04 -10.87
C LEU A 436 -15.34 -9.99 -11.98
N SER A 437 -16.47 -9.30 -12.21
CA SER A 437 -16.54 -8.21 -13.20
C SER A 437 -16.99 -6.86 -12.62
N PHE A 438 -17.52 -6.76 -11.40
CA PHE A 438 -18.03 -5.47 -10.88
C PHE A 438 -17.86 -5.28 -9.36
N GLY A 439 -16.71 -5.68 -8.82
CA GLY A 439 -16.37 -5.46 -7.41
C GLY A 439 -16.23 -3.98 -7.02
N ASP A 440 -16.27 -3.06 -7.99
CA ASP A 440 -16.09 -1.62 -7.78
C ASP A 440 -16.99 -0.77 -8.69
N LEU A 441 -18.28 -1.13 -8.75
CA LEU A 441 -19.29 -0.18 -9.25
C LEU A 441 -19.52 1.01 -8.31
N ARG A 442 -18.84 1.07 -7.15
CA ARG A 442 -18.86 2.22 -6.25
C ARG A 442 -17.65 2.31 -5.32
N THR A 443 -16.65 3.05 -5.73
CA THR A 443 -15.84 3.86 -4.80
C THR A 443 -15.97 5.37 -5.07
N ASP A 444 -16.52 5.76 -6.23
CA ASP A 444 -16.60 7.19 -6.60
C ASP A 444 -18.04 7.75 -6.66
N VAL A 445 -19.07 6.92 -6.46
CA VAL A 445 -20.48 7.38 -6.44
C VAL A 445 -21.12 7.14 -5.07
N PRO A 446 -21.26 8.18 -4.23
CA PRO A 446 -22.00 8.05 -2.98
C PRO A 446 -23.51 8.01 -3.29
N LYS A 447 -24.20 6.96 -2.81
CA LYS A 447 -25.54 7.00 -2.15
C LYS A 447 -26.24 5.64 -2.21
N GLU A 448 -26.48 5.05 -1.04
CA GLU A 448 -27.46 3.98 -0.84
C GLU A 448 -28.77 4.32 -1.57
N GLY A 449 -29.25 3.42 -2.44
CA GLY A 449 -30.46 3.61 -3.25
C GLY A 449 -30.26 3.48 -4.77
N CYS A 450 -29.31 4.21 -5.38
CA CYS A 450 -29.15 4.21 -6.85
C CYS A 450 -28.58 2.88 -7.41
N ASN A 451 -27.81 2.12 -6.63
CA ASN A 451 -27.24 0.84 -7.04
C ASN A 451 -28.30 -0.25 -7.21
N ALA A 452 -29.30 -0.31 -6.33
CA ALA A 452 -30.32 -1.36 -6.41
C ALA A 452 -31.18 -1.21 -7.66
N LEU A 453 -31.49 0.03 -8.06
CA LEU A 453 -32.21 0.33 -9.30
C LEU A 453 -31.35 0.01 -10.52
N LEU A 454 -30.10 0.48 -10.55
CA LEU A 454 -29.15 0.20 -11.64
C LEU A 454 -28.92 -1.31 -11.82
N VAL A 455 -28.68 -2.05 -10.73
CA VAL A 455 -28.52 -3.52 -10.76
C VAL A 455 -29.78 -4.20 -11.29
N LYS A 456 -30.97 -3.75 -10.88
CA LYS A 456 -32.24 -4.29 -11.41
C LYS A 456 -32.39 -4.03 -12.90
N VAL A 457 -32.07 -2.82 -13.35
CA VAL A 457 -32.14 -2.38 -14.74
C VAL A 457 -31.14 -3.14 -15.61
N LEU A 458 -29.90 -3.28 -15.16
CA LEU A 458 -28.87 -4.08 -15.82
C LEU A 458 -29.25 -5.55 -15.91
N ARG A 459 -29.85 -6.13 -14.87
CA ARG A 459 -30.30 -7.53 -14.87
C ARG A 459 -31.40 -7.77 -15.91
N ASP A 460 -32.32 -6.83 -16.09
CA ASP A 460 -33.36 -6.92 -17.12
C ASP A 460 -32.76 -6.74 -18.53
N ALA A 461 -31.84 -5.79 -18.67
CA ALA A 461 -31.14 -5.51 -19.92
C ALA A 461 -30.22 -6.67 -20.36
N ALA A 462 -29.59 -7.39 -19.42
CA ALA A 462 -28.73 -8.53 -19.70
C ALA A 462 -29.45 -9.62 -20.50
N TRP A 463 -30.74 -9.86 -20.24
CA TRP A 463 -31.52 -10.84 -21.00
C TRP A 463 -31.69 -10.47 -22.47
N ARG A 464 -31.60 -9.17 -22.80
CA ARG A 464 -31.79 -8.67 -24.16
C ARG A 464 -30.55 -8.84 -25.04
N VAL A 465 -29.40 -9.09 -24.45
CA VAL A 465 -28.12 -9.28 -25.17
C VAL A 465 -27.71 -10.75 -25.27
N ARG A 466 -28.43 -11.65 -24.59
CA ARG A 466 -28.19 -13.11 -24.60
C ARG A 466 -28.94 -13.81 -25.75
N ASP A 467 -28.58 -13.44 -26.98
CA ASP A 467 -29.10 -14.05 -28.21
C ASP A 467 -28.01 -14.06 -29.30
N GLU A 468 -27.88 -15.15 -30.05
CA GLU A 468 -26.84 -15.34 -31.08
C GLU A 468 -26.89 -14.28 -32.20
N SER A 469 -28.05 -13.66 -32.42
CA SER A 469 -28.25 -12.66 -33.48
C SER A 469 -27.83 -11.24 -33.08
N VAL A 470 -27.62 -10.98 -31.79
CA VAL A 470 -27.28 -9.65 -31.26
C VAL A 470 -25.81 -9.34 -31.56
N LYS A 471 -25.57 -8.17 -32.17
CA LYS A 471 -24.23 -7.66 -32.46
C LYS A 471 -23.82 -6.58 -31.46
N ALA A 472 -22.53 -6.27 -31.38
CA ALA A 472 -21.99 -5.24 -30.50
C ALA A 472 -22.70 -3.87 -30.64
N ARG A 473 -23.10 -3.48 -31.86
CA ARG A 473 -23.88 -2.25 -32.09
C ARG A 473 -25.29 -2.30 -31.52
N ASP A 474 -25.93 -3.47 -31.51
CA ASP A 474 -27.23 -3.65 -30.87
C ASP A 474 -27.11 -3.52 -29.35
N VAL A 475 -25.99 -3.98 -28.77
CA VAL A 475 -25.66 -3.79 -27.35
C VAL A 475 -25.51 -2.31 -27.01
N LEU A 476 -24.79 -1.55 -27.83
CA LEU A 476 -24.71 -0.09 -27.68
C LEU A 476 -26.11 0.55 -27.69
N ASP A 477 -26.95 0.22 -28.67
CA ASP A 477 -28.31 0.75 -28.74
C ASP A 477 -29.18 0.33 -27.54
N ILE A 478 -28.94 -0.85 -26.96
CA ILE A 478 -29.58 -1.28 -25.71
C ILE A 478 -29.05 -0.45 -24.53
N ALA A 479 -27.74 -0.30 -24.37
CA ALA A 479 -27.11 0.48 -23.31
C ALA A 479 -27.63 1.93 -23.29
N LEU A 480 -27.70 2.56 -24.46
CA LEU A 480 -28.22 3.92 -24.65
C LEU A 480 -29.71 4.06 -24.25
N ARG A 481 -30.51 2.98 -24.34
CA ARG A 481 -31.94 2.97 -23.96
C ARG A 481 -32.19 2.59 -22.51
N VAL A 482 -31.26 1.86 -21.91
CA VAL A 482 -31.36 1.30 -20.55
C VAL A 482 -31.03 2.36 -19.50
N TRP A 483 -30.38 3.47 -19.91
CA TRP A 483 -30.16 4.62 -19.05
C TRP A 483 -31.46 5.10 -18.38
N PRO A 484 -31.52 5.17 -17.04
CA PRO A 484 -32.69 5.67 -16.35
C PRO A 484 -32.84 7.17 -16.61
N GLN A 485 -33.87 7.58 -17.34
CA GLN A 485 -34.25 9.00 -17.50
C GLN A 485 -34.50 9.68 -16.12
N GLU A 486 -34.83 8.90 -15.08
CA GLU A 486 -34.98 9.39 -13.71
C GLU A 486 -33.64 9.84 -13.05
N ALA A 487 -32.49 9.45 -13.59
CA ALA A 487 -31.16 9.86 -13.12
C ALA A 487 -30.77 11.29 -13.55
N GLU A 488 -31.45 11.88 -14.54
CA GLU A 488 -31.23 13.27 -14.98
C GLU A 488 -31.63 14.33 -13.92
N MET A 489 -32.30 13.92 -12.82
CA MET A 489 -32.78 14.85 -11.78
C MET A 489 -31.81 15.09 -10.62
N ALA A 490 -30.64 14.44 -10.59
CA ALA A 490 -29.62 14.71 -9.57
C ALA A 490 -28.70 15.87 -10.01
N PRO A 491 -28.47 16.92 -9.18
CA PRO A 491 -27.94 18.19 -9.66
C PRO A 491 -26.48 18.11 -10.14
N GLN A 492 -26.29 18.65 -11.35
CA GLN A 492 -25.09 18.94 -12.13
C GLN A 492 -24.02 19.80 -11.40
N LYS A 493 -23.46 19.36 -10.27
CA LYS A 493 -22.45 20.16 -9.53
C LYS A 493 -21.16 19.46 -9.14
N ALA A 494 -20.87 18.25 -9.65
CA ALA A 494 -19.69 17.49 -9.22
C ALA A 494 -18.56 17.34 -10.28
N TYR A 495 -18.71 17.87 -11.50
CA TYR A 495 -17.72 17.65 -12.57
C TYR A 495 -16.66 18.75 -12.75
N ASP A 496 -16.66 19.80 -11.92
CA ASP A 496 -15.66 20.90 -12.02
C ASP A 496 -14.35 20.63 -11.24
N ALA A 497 -14.05 19.38 -10.84
CA ALA A 497 -12.87 19.08 -10.04
C ALA A 497 -12.12 17.80 -10.44
N VAL A 498 -11.88 17.54 -11.73
CA VAL A 498 -10.69 16.76 -12.17
C VAL A 498 -10.23 17.29 -13.54
N VAL A 499 -9.61 18.46 -13.52
CA VAL A 499 -8.48 18.74 -14.41
C VAL A 499 -7.30 18.89 -13.46
N PHE A 500 -6.52 17.82 -13.29
CA PHE A 500 -5.06 17.81 -13.17
C PHE A 500 -4.56 16.36 -13.23
#